data_AF-A0A250JPL1-F1
#
_entry.id   AF-A0A250JPL1-F1
#
_cell.length_a   1.000
_cell.length_b   1.000
_cell.length_c   1.000
_cell.angle_alpha   90.00
_cell.angle_beta   90.00
_cell.angle_gamma   90.00
#
_symmetry.space_group_name_H-M   'P 1'
#
loop_
_entity.id
_entity.type
_entity.pdbx_description
1 polymer ?
#
loop_
_entity_poly.entity_id
_entity_poly.type
_entity_poly.pdbx_seq_one_letter_code
_entity_poly.pdbx_strand_id
1 'polypeptide(L)'
;MSDGNQKTVRPSHIRRTYILDRPFQLKYILLLAGIGAGGIGVFGLLAHRVHVSSVASGVDGGQTLLWLTGLGTLGAAVALGLFGLVFTHRVAGPVHVMSLYVAALAAGRYPRLRPLRRGDELKLFFDRFSEAVTRIREREADEAYALETVLEALRPVATTPEALEALGTLSALHTRKRQAVDTPTGSTFKSVA
;
A
#
# COMPACT_ATOMS: atom_id res chain seq x y z
N MET A 1 -54.24 -2.80 10.31
CA MET A 1 -52.92 -3.21 10.87
C MET A 1 -51.87 -2.62 9.96
N SER A 2 -51.29 -1.50 10.36
CA SER A 2 -50.38 -0.69 9.55
C SER A 2 -48.95 -1.08 9.87
N ASP A 3 -48.28 -1.78 8.96
CA ASP A 3 -46.87 -2.12 9.13
C ASP A 3 -45.99 -1.00 8.58
N GLY A 4 -45.29 -0.35 9.51
CA GLY A 4 -44.45 0.80 9.28
C GLY A 4 -43.16 0.43 8.57
N ASN A 5 -42.96 1.04 7.41
CA ASN A 5 -41.71 1.04 6.64
C ASN A 5 -40.55 1.62 7.48
N GLN A 6 -39.77 0.76 8.14
CA GLN A 6 -38.56 1.17 8.85
C GLN A 6 -37.46 1.51 7.84
N LYS A 7 -37.29 2.81 7.57
CA LYS A 7 -36.13 3.35 6.84
C LYS A 7 -34.86 3.06 7.65
N THR A 8 -33.99 2.21 7.12
CA THR A 8 -32.65 1.99 7.67
C THR A 8 -31.81 3.25 7.48
N VAL A 9 -31.68 4.05 8.54
CA VAL A 9 -30.78 5.21 8.56
C VAL A 9 -29.35 4.68 8.56
N ARG A 10 -28.68 4.70 7.40
CA ARG A 10 -27.25 4.41 7.31
C ARG A 10 -26.48 5.51 8.06
N PRO A 11 -25.57 5.20 9.00
CA PRO A 11 -24.80 6.22 9.68
C PRO A 11 -23.88 6.94 8.67
N SER A 12 -24.06 8.25 8.51
CA SER A 12 -23.16 9.08 7.71
C SER A 12 -21.89 9.35 8.50
N HIS A 13 -20.87 8.53 8.28
CA HIS A 13 -19.55 8.78 8.87
C HIS A 13 -18.87 9.95 8.14
N ILE A 14 -19.08 11.17 8.64
CA ILE A 14 -18.25 12.32 8.28
C ILE A 14 -16.90 12.12 8.97
N ARG A 15 -15.92 11.51 8.28
CA ARG A 15 -14.57 11.32 8.82
C ARG A 15 -13.85 12.67 8.91
N ARG A 16 -13.78 13.24 10.11
CA ARG A 16 -13.12 14.53 10.42
C ARG A 16 -11.65 14.37 10.85
N THR A 17 -10.87 13.58 10.12
CA THR A 17 -9.43 13.48 10.40
C THR A 17 -8.67 13.43 9.09
N TYR A 18 -8.21 14.58 8.62
CA TYR A 18 -7.51 14.73 7.34
C TYR A 18 -6.11 14.10 7.36
N ILE A 19 -5.56 13.86 8.56
CA ILE A 19 -4.23 13.30 8.77
C ILE A 19 -4.36 11.88 9.32
N LEU A 20 -4.25 10.89 8.42
CA LEU A 20 -4.38 9.46 8.76
C LEU A 20 -3.04 8.83 9.17
N ASP A 21 -1.93 9.35 8.63
CA ASP A 21 -0.56 8.93 8.95
C ASP A 21 0.37 10.16 9.04
N ARG A 22 0.48 10.70 10.26
CA ARG A 22 1.25 11.93 10.56
C ARG A 22 2.70 11.87 10.07
N PRO A 23 3.52 10.86 10.41
CA PRO A 23 4.92 10.84 10.00
C PRO A 23 5.08 10.75 8.48
N PHE A 24 4.26 9.96 7.80
CA PHE A 24 4.28 9.86 6.34
C PHE A 24 3.88 11.18 5.68
N GLN A 25 2.71 11.71 6.02
CA GLN A 25 2.18 12.91 5.36
C GLN A 25 3.02 14.16 5.66
N LEU A 26 3.40 14.39 6.91
CA LEU A 26 4.19 15.57 7.28
C LEU A 26 5.56 15.57 6.60
N LYS A 27 6.21 14.41 6.46
CA LYS A 27 7.51 14.31 5.79
C LYS A 27 7.45 14.80 4.35
N TYR A 28 6.47 14.35 3.56
CA TYR A 28 6.35 14.75 2.15
C TYR A 28 5.78 16.16 1.99
N ILE A 29 4.85 16.57 2.85
CA ILE A 29 4.35 17.96 2.87
C ILE A 29 5.50 18.92 3.18
N LEU A 30 6.29 18.67 4.22
CA LEU A 30 7.42 19.51 4.59
C LEU A 30 8.53 19.48 3.55
N LEU A 31 8.82 18.31 2.96
CA LEU A 31 9.79 18.21 1.88
C LEU A 31 9.36 19.02 0.66
N LEU A 32 8.11 18.87 0.20
CA LEU A 32 7.57 19.57 -0.95
C LEU A 32 7.45 21.08 -0.70
N ALA A 33 6.93 21.47 0.47
CA ALA A 33 6.86 22.86 0.89
C ALA A 33 8.26 23.47 1.01
N GLY A 34 9.24 22.71 1.51
CA GLY A 34 10.64 23.13 1.61
C GLY A 34 11.29 23.35 0.24
N ILE A 35 11.08 22.44 -0.72
CA ILE A 35 11.54 22.60 -2.10
C ILE A 35 10.90 23.85 -2.74
N GLY A 36 9.59 24.01 -2.59
CA GLY A 36 8.85 25.15 -3.14
C GLY A 36 9.27 26.49 -2.52
N ALA A 37 9.24 26.59 -1.19
CA ALA A 37 9.61 27.80 -0.47
C ALA A 37 11.10 28.14 -0.64
N GLY A 38 11.98 27.13 -0.66
CA GLY A 38 13.40 27.32 -0.94
C GLY A 38 13.64 27.85 -2.35
N GLY A 39 12.99 27.28 -3.36
CA GLY A 39 13.04 27.78 -4.73
C GLY A 39 12.54 29.22 -4.83
N ILE A 40 11.32 29.49 -4.34
CA ILE A 40 10.73 30.84 -4.35
C ILE A 40 11.63 31.85 -3.62
N GLY A 41 12.18 31.48 -2.46
CA GLY A 41 13.06 32.34 -1.68
C GLY A 41 14.35 32.69 -2.41
N VAL A 42 15.03 31.70 -2.99
CA VAL A 42 16.27 31.91 -3.75
C VAL A 42 16.03 32.76 -4.99
N PHE A 43 15.05 32.39 -5.82
CA PHE A 43 14.76 33.14 -7.05
C PHE A 43 14.22 34.54 -6.76
N GLY A 44 13.39 34.68 -5.73
CA GLY A 44 12.89 35.99 -5.28
C GLY A 44 14.02 36.91 -4.82
N LEU A 45 14.98 36.39 -4.05
CA LEU A 45 16.15 37.16 -3.62
C LEU A 45 17.01 37.61 -4.80
N LEU A 46 17.27 36.71 -5.76
CA LEU A 46 18.05 37.04 -6.96
C LEU A 46 17.34 38.07 -7.84
N ALA A 47 16.03 37.91 -8.05
CA ALA A 47 15.23 38.87 -8.82
C ALA A 47 15.22 40.25 -8.15
N HIS A 48 15.08 40.31 -6.82
CA HIS A 48 15.16 41.56 -6.07
C HIS A 48 16.54 42.23 -6.21
N ARG A 49 17.62 41.45 -6.14
CA ARG A 49 18.99 41.96 -6.35
C ARG A 49 19.17 42.57 -7.74
N VAL A 50 18.69 41.89 -8.78
CA VAL A 50 18.72 42.41 -10.15
C VAL A 50 17.91 43.69 -10.26
N HIS A 51 16.69 43.72 -9.72
CA HIS A 51 15.83 44.90 -9.76
C HIS A 51 16.48 46.13 -9.12
N VAL A 52 17.02 45.99 -7.91
CA VAL A 52 17.72 47.09 -7.22
C VAL A 52 18.95 47.53 -8.01
N SER A 53 19.72 46.60 -8.59
CA SER A 53 20.91 46.93 -9.39
C SER A 53 20.58 47.66 -10.70
N SER A 54 19.46 47.30 -11.35
CA SER A 54 19.01 47.96 -12.58
C SER A 54 18.58 49.39 -12.32
N VAL A 55 17.88 49.63 -11.21
CA VAL A 55 17.47 50.98 -10.80
C VAL A 55 18.68 51.83 -10.43
N ALA A 56 19.64 51.28 -9.69
CA ALA A 56 20.84 52.00 -9.27
C ALA A 56 21.77 52.35 -10.43
N SER A 57 21.93 51.45 -11.40
CA SER A 57 22.85 51.64 -12.54
C SER A 57 22.20 52.34 -13.74
N GLY A 58 20.86 52.46 -13.76
CA GLY A 58 20.10 52.92 -14.92
C GLY A 58 20.12 51.96 -16.11
N VAL A 59 20.66 50.75 -15.95
CA VAL A 59 20.73 49.71 -16.98
C VAL A 59 19.52 48.78 -16.84
N ASP A 60 18.83 48.50 -17.95
CA ASP A 60 17.67 47.61 -17.94
C ASP A 60 18.04 46.18 -17.51
N GLY A 61 17.37 45.70 -16.45
CA GLY A 61 17.53 44.35 -15.92
C GLY A 61 16.51 43.34 -16.49
N GLY A 62 15.59 43.77 -17.35
CA GLY A 62 14.47 42.97 -17.85
C GLY A 62 14.91 41.64 -18.47
N GLN A 63 15.91 41.67 -19.35
CA GLN A 63 16.44 40.46 -20.00
C GLN A 63 17.01 39.46 -18.97
N THR A 64 17.72 39.95 -17.95
CA THR A 64 18.27 39.11 -16.88
C THR A 64 17.15 38.50 -16.03
N LEU A 65 16.11 39.28 -15.72
CA LEU A 65 14.92 38.79 -14.99
C LEU A 65 14.17 37.71 -15.77
N LEU A 66 14.04 37.85 -17.10
CA LEU A 66 13.43 36.83 -17.96
C LEU A 66 14.22 35.52 -17.92
N TRP A 67 15.56 35.57 -18.06
CA TRP A 67 16.41 34.38 -17.95
C TRP A 67 16.35 33.74 -16.56
N LEU A 68 16.39 34.54 -15.49
CA LEU A 68 16.26 34.04 -14.13
C LEU A 68 14.92 33.35 -13.89
N THR A 69 13.83 33.92 -14.40
CA THR A 69 12.48 33.35 -14.28
C THR A 69 12.37 32.05 -15.08
N GLY A 70 12.90 32.03 -16.30
CA GLY A 70 12.93 30.83 -17.14
C GLY A 70 13.74 29.70 -16.48
N LEU A 71 14.93 30.02 -15.98
CA LEU A 71 15.79 29.06 -15.30
C LEU A 71 15.15 28.56 -13.99
N GLY A 72 14.49 29.43 -13.24
CA GLY A 72 13.80 29.04 -12.01
C GLY A 72 12.59 28.17 -12.26
N THR A 73 11.83 28.46 -13.30
CA THR A 73 10.69 27.61 -13.73
C THR A 73 11.19 26.22 -14.14
N LEU A 74 12.25 26.15 -14.95
CA LEU A 74 12.86 24.89 -15.36
C LEU A 74 13.41 24.11 -14.16
N GLY A 75 14.12 24.78 -13.26
CA GLY A 75 14.67 24.17 -12.05
C GLY A 75 13.57 23.62 -11.13
N ALA A 76 12.47 24.35 -10.95
CA ALA A 76 11.31 23.89 -10.18
C ALA A 76 10.65 22.66 -10.84
N ALA A 77 10.48 22.66 -12.16
CA ALA A 77 9.94 21.52 -12.89
C ALA A 77 10.80 20.26 -12.70
N VAL A 78 12.13 20.40 -12.79
CA VAL A 78 13.07 19.29 -12.54
C VAL A 78 12.98 18.81 -11.09
N ALA A 79 12.96 19.71 -10.11
CA ALA A 79 12.86 19.35 -8.70
C ALA A 79 11.56 18.59 -8.40
N LEU A 80 10.43 19.03 -8.96
CA LEU A 80 9.15 18.34 -8.85
C LEU A 80 9.15 16.98 -9.54
N GLY A 81 9.77 16.86 -10.72
CA GLY A 81 9.93 15.58 -11.42
C GLY A 81 10.74 14.57 -10.61
N LEU A 82 11.87 15.01 -10.02
CA LEU A 82 12.70 14.18 -9.15
C LEU A 82 11.95 13.77 -7.88
N PHE A 83 11.18 14.68 -7.27
CA PHE A 83 10.32 14.36 -6.15
C PHE A 83 9.30 13.28 -6.51
N GLY A 84 8.63 13.40 -7.65
CA GLY A 84 7.67 12.41 -8.16
C GLY A 84 8.31 11.04 -8.38
N LEU A 85 9.53 11.00 -8.92
CA LEU A 85 10.27 9.75 -9.12
C LEU A 85 10.58 9.05 -7.78
N VAL A 86 11.06 9.80 -6.79
CA VAL A 86 11.34 9.29 -5.44
C VAL A 86 10.05 8.80 -4.78
N PHE A 87 8.95 9.54 -4.92
CA PHE A 87 7.65 9.16 -4.36
C PHE A 87 7.15 7.84 -4.97
N THR A 88 7.20 7.69 -6.29
CA THR A 88 6.78 6.46 -6.99
C THR A 88 7.57 5.23 -6.51
N HIS A 89 8.89 5.36 -6.34
CA HIS A 89 9.71 4.24 -5.88
C HIS A 89 9.44 3.85 -4.42
N ARG A 90 9.19 4.83 -3.54
CA ARG A 90 9.03 4.58 -2.10
C ARG A 90 7.60 4.25 -1.67
N VAL A 91 6.62 4.53 -2.52
CA VAL A 91 5.19 4.29 -2.27
C VAL A 91 4.59 3.34 -3.28
N ALA A 92 4.59 3.70 -4.58
CA ALA A 92 3.87 2.92 -5.60
C ALA A 92 4.43 1.50 -5.78
N GLY A 93 5.75 1.34 -5.70
CA GLY A 93 6.40 0.01 -5.75
C GLY A 93 5.89 -0.93 -4.64
N PRO A 94 6.02 -0.57 -3.36
CA PRO A 94 5.44 -1.33 -2.25
C PRO A 94 3.92 -1.57 -2.38
N VAL A 95 3.13 -0.56 -2.81
CA VAL A 95 1.68 -0.73 -3.03
C VAL A 95 1.41 -1.85 -4.04
N HIS A 96 2.12 -1.86 -5.17
CA HIS A 96 1.95 -2.88 -6.20
C HIS A 96 2.27 -4.28 -5.69
N VAL A 97 3.36 -4.44 -4.92
CA VAL A 97 3.70 -5.74 -4.32
C VAL A 97 2.61 -6.19 -3.34
N MET A 98 2.05 -5.28 -2.56
CA MET A 98 0.98 -5.60 -1.63
C MET A 98 -0.33 -6.00 -2.33
N SER A 99 -0.68 -5.39 -3.47
CA SER A 99 -1.87 -5.79 -4.22
C SER A 99 -1.76 -7.22 -4.76
N LEU A 100 -0.55 -7.63 -5.18
CA LEU A 100 -0.26 -9.01 -5.58
C LEU A 100 -0.45 -10.01 -4.43
N TYR A 101 -0.03 -9.65 -3.21
CA TYR A 101 -0.25 -10.49 -2.03
C TYR A 101 -1.73 -10.57 -1.64
N VAL A 102 -2.47 -9.46 -1.73
CA VAL A 102 -3.92 -9.46 -1.50
C VAL A 102 -4.64 -10.33 -2.54
N ALA A 103 -4.26 -10.26 -3.81
CA ALA A 103 -4.82 -11.11 -4.85
C ALA A 103 -4.51 -12.60 -4.61
N ALA A 104 -3.31 -12.92 -4.13
CA ALA A 104 -2.96 -14.30 -3.75
C ALA A 104 -3.83 -14.82 -2.59
N LEU A 105 -4.04 -14.01 -1.55
CA LEU A 105 -4.92 -14.34 -0.43
C LEU A 105 -6.38 -14.50 -0.87
N ALA A 106 -6.87 -13.62 -1.74
CA ALA A 106 -8.21 -13.72 -2.31
C ALA A 106 -8.41 -15.01 -3.12
N ALA A 107 -7.34 -15.53 -3.72
CA ALA A 107 -7.33 -16.84 -4.38
C ALA A 107 -7.16 -18.03 -3.42
N GLY A 108 -7.19 -17.80 -2.10
CA GLY A 108 -7.02 -18.83 -1.07
C GLY A 108 -5.59 -19.33 -0.91
N ARG A 109 -4.58 -18.56 -1.35
CA ARG A 109 -3.16 -18.93 -1.27
C ARG A 109 -2.44 -18.07 -0.24
N TYR A 110 -1.50 -18.65 0.50
CA TYR A 110 -0.68 -17.94 1.48
C TYR A 110 0.74 -17.71 0.93
N PRO A 111 1.00 -16.55 0.27
CA PRO A 111 2.31 -16.29 -0.33
C PRO A 111 3.39 -16.12 0.74
N ARG A 112 4.63 -16.48 0.40
CA ARG A 112 5.80 -16.11 1.22
C ARG A 112 6.04 -14.62 1.08
N LEU A 113 5.77 -13.89 2.16
CA LEU A 113 5.95 -12.45 2.23
C LEU A 113 7.43 -12.10 2.39
N ARG A 114 7.95 -11.24 1.51
CA ARG A 114 9.31 -10.71 1.63
C ARG A 114 9.24 -9.35 2.33
N PRO A 115 10.03 -9.09 3.39
CA PRO A 115 10.00 -7.81 4.08
C PRO A 115 10.34 -6.65 3.14
N LEU A 116 9.60 -5.55 3.29
CA LEU A 116 9.91 -4.28 2.61
C LEU A 116 11.23 -3.68 3.13
N ARG A 117 11.86 -2.84 2.30
CA ARG A 117 13.10 -2.18 2.67
C ARG A 117 12.85 -1.22 3.83
N ARG A 118 13.87 -1.00 4.67
CA ARG A 118 13.78 -0.12 5.85
C ARG A 118 13.35 1.31 5.50
N GLY A 119 13.64 1.77 4.28
CA GLY A 119 13.30 3.11 3.79
C GLY A 119 11.96 3.21 3.07
N ASP A 120 11.19 2.14 2.94
CA ASP A 120 9.87 2.17 2.27
C ASP A 120 8.80 2.70 3.23
N GLU A 121 7.92 3.56 2.73
CA GLU A 121 6.95 4.26 3.59
C GLU A 121 5.85 3.33 4.10
N LEU A 122 5.53 2.29 3.33
CA LEU A 122 4.53 1.28 3.71
C LEU A 122 5.08 0.20 4.62
N LYS A 123 6.31 0.31 5.13
CA LYS A 123 6.92 -0.73 5.95
C LYS A 123 6.08 -1.11 7.17
N LEU A 124 5.61 -0.13 7.95
CA LEU A 124 4.82 -0.40 9.15
C LEU A 124 3.49 -1.10 8.81
N PHE A 125 2.83 -0.67 7.73
CA PHE A 125 1.61 -1.30 7.24
C PHE A 125 1.89 -2.73 6.78
N PHE A 126 2.98 -2.93 6.04
CA PHE A 126 3.42 -4.24 5.58
C PHE A 126 3.72 -5.19 6.74
N ASP A 127 4.42 -4.72 7.77
CA ASP A 127 4.79 -5.54 8.93
C ASP A 127 3.50 -6.05 9.62
N ARG A 128 2.50 -5.18 9.84
CA ARG A 128 1.18 -5.56 10.37
C ARG A 128 0.40 -6.50 9.45
N PHE A 129 0.42 -6.22 8.15
CA PHE A 129 -0.21 -7.09 7.15
C PHE A 129 0.42 -8.48 7.16
N SER A 130 1.75 -8.56 7.27
CA SER A 130 2.48 -9.82 7.30
C SER A 130 2.19 -10.65 8.55
N GLU A 131 2.04 -9.98 9.70
CA GLU A 131 1.60 -10.61 10.93
C GLU A 131 0.19 -11.18 10.78
N ALA A 132 -0.75 -10.40 10.24
CA ALA A 132 -2.12 -10.87 9.99
C ALA A 132 -2.16 -12.09 9.07
N VAL A 133 -1.44 -12.07 7.95
CA VAL A 133 -1.34 -13.21 7.03
C VAL A 133 -0.75 -14.44 7.70
N THR A 134 0.27 -14.25 8.54
CA THR A 134 0.90 -15.35 9.29
C THR A 134 -0.10 -15.97 10.26
N ARG A 135 -0.86 -15.16 11.01
CA ARG A 135 -1.91 -15.64 11.91
C ARG A 135 -3.02 -16.41 11.19
N ILE A 136 -3.45 -15.94 10.02
CA ILE A 136 -4.46 -16.65 9.23
C ILE A 136 -3.92 -18.00 8.75
N ARG A 137 -2.66 -18.03 8.28
CA ARG A 137 -2.01 -19.26 7.83
C ARG A 137 -1.83 -20.27 8.97
N GLU A 138 -1.43 -19.83 10.16
CA GLU A 138 -1.34 -20.66 11.37
C GLU A 138 -2.69 -21.28 11.71
N ARG A 139 -3.75 -20.46 11.75
CA ARG A 139 -5.10 -20.92 12.02
C ARG A 139 -5.59 -21.97 10.99
N GLU A 140 -5.31 -21.76 9.71
CA GLU A 140 -5.66 -22.75 8.67
C GLU A 140 -4.92 -24.07 8.83
N ALA A 141 -3.66 -24.03 9.29
CA ALA A 141 -2.87 -25.22 9.57
C ALA A 141 -3.46 -25.99 10.77
N ASP A 142 -3.82 -25.28 11.84
CA ASP A 142 -4.45 -25.88 13.02
C ASP A 142 -5.81 -26.51 12.68
N GLU A 143 -6.64 -25.83 11.87
CA GLU A 143 -7.92 -26.36 11.39
C GLU A 143 -7.73 -27.60 10.49
N ALA A 144 -6.70 -27.62 9.64
CA ALA A 144 -6.37 -28.80 8.84
C ALA A 144 -5.95 -29.99 9.72
N TYR A 145 -5.12 -29.76 10.74
CA TYR A 145 -4.72 -30.80 11.69
C TYR A 145 -5.89 -31.37 12.50
N ALA A 146 -6.81 -30.49 12.94
CA ALA A 146 -8.02 -30.92 13.62
C ALA A 146 -8.92 -31.77 12.71
N LEU A 147 -9.05 -31.39 11.43
CA LEU A 147 -9.78 -32.18 10.42
C LEU A 147 -9.14 -33.54 10.18
N GLU A 148 -7.80 -33.62 10.12
CA GLU A 148 -7.06 -34.89 9.99
C GLU A 148 -7.39 -35.82 11.16
N THR A 149 -7.33 -35.32 12.39
CA THR A 149 -7.65 -36.07 13.61
C THR A 149 -9.09 -36.62 13.59
N VAL A 150 -10.06 -35.78 13.18
CA VAL A 150 -11.48 -36.19 13.07
C VAL A 150 -11.67 -37.23 11.97
N LEU A 151 -11.02 -37.06 10.82
CA LEU A 151 -11.08 -38.01 9.72
C LEU A 151 -10.55 -39.39 10.14
N GLU A 152 -9.43 -39.44 10.87
CA GLU A 152 -8.88 -40.70 11.39
C GLU A 152 -9.83 -41.39 12.36
N ALA A 153 -10.48 -40.63 13.26
CA ALA A 153 -11.44 -41.17 14.22
C ALA A 153 -12.75 -41.66 13.58
N LEU A 154 -13.24 -40.99 12.53
CA LEU A 154 -14.49 -41.34 11.85
C LEU A 154 -14.33 -42.48 10.84
N ARG A 155 -13.15 -42.65 10.26
CA ARG A 155 -12.87 -43.68 9.23
C ARG A 155 -13.29 -45.10 9.61
N PRO A 156 -13.02 -45.62 10.83
CA PRO A 156 -13.43 -46.98 11.20
C PRO A 156 -14.94 -47.11 11.51
N VAL A 157 -15.64 -46.00 11.77
CA VAL A 157 -17.05 -46.01 12.20
C VAL A 157 -18.02 -45.68 11.05
N ALA A 158 -17.53 -45.03 9.98
CA ALA A 158 -18.32 -44.70 8.80
C ALA A 158 -18.65 -45.95 7.97
N THR A 159 -19.77 -46.61 8.29
CA THR A 159 -20.23 -47.84 7.64
C THR A 159 -21.42 -47.65 6.70
N THR A 160 -22.19 -46.57 6.87
CA THR A 160 -23.32 -46.26 5.99
C THR A 160 -22.85 -45.52 4.73
N PRO A 161 -23.56 -45.66 3.59
CA PRO A 161 -23.24 -44.93 2.36
C PRO A 161 -23.17 -43.41 2.57
N GLU A 162 -24.08 -42.85 3.36
CA GLU A 162 -24.13 -41.41 3.65
C GLU A 162 -22.93 -40.96 4.50
N ALA A 163 -22.48 -41.79 5.45
CA ALA A 163 -21.31 -41.50 6.28
C ALA A 163 -20.02 -41.52 5.45
N LEU A 164 -19.92 -42.45 4.49
CA LEU A 164 -18.79 -42.51 3.56
C LEU A 164 -18.73 -41.29 2.65
N GLU A 165 -19.87 -40.80 2.15
CA GLU A 165 -19.95 -39.58 1.34
C GLU A 165 -19.53 -38.33 2.14
N ALA A 166 -20.03 -38.19 3.38
CA ALA A 166 -19.64 -37.11 4.28
C ALA A 166 -18.13 -37.12 4.56
N LEU A 167 -17.55 -38.30 4.77
CA LEU A 167 -16.12 -38.48 5.00
C LEU A 167 -15.29 -38.09 3.75
N GLY A 168 -15.79 -38.41 2.55
CA GLY A 168 -15.21 -37.94 1.29
C GLY A 168 -15.20 -36.41 1.18
N THR A 169 -16.29 -35.75 1.57
CA THR A 169 -16.39 -34.28 1.59
C THR A 169 -15.41 -33.65 2.57
N LEU A 170 -15.29 -34.20 3.78
CA LEU A 170 -14.35 -33.74 4.80
C LEU A 170 -12.89 -33.95 4.36
N SER A 171 -12.58 -35.08 3.72
CA SER A 171 -11.25 -35.35 3.15
C SER A 171 -10.87 -34.35 2.06
N ALA A 172 -11.82 -34.01 1.18
CA ALA A 172 -11.61 -32.99 0.16
C ALA A 172 -11.40 -31.59 0.78
N LEU A 173 -12.10 -31.27 1.87
CA LEU A 173 -11.88 -30.02 2.62
C LEU A 173 -10.49 -29.99 3.27
N HIS A 174 -10.09 -31.04 3.97
CA HIS A 174 -8.76 -31.19 4.57
C HIS A 174 -7.65 -31.00 3.52
N THR A 175 -7.78 -31.69 2.39
CA THR A 175 -6.82 -31.61 1.29
C THR A 175 -6.67 -30.18 0.76
N ARG A 176 -7.79 -29.45 0.57
CA ARG A 176 -7.76 -28.05 0.13
C ARG A 176 -7.07 -27.13 1.14
N LYS A 177 -7.39 -27.25 2.43
CA LYS A 177 -6.76 -26.44 3.49
C LYS A 177 -5.25 -26.71 3.57
N ARG A 178 -4.85 -27.98 3.51
CA ARG A 178 -3.43 -28.37 3.56
C ARG A 178 -2.64 -27.89 2.35
N GLN A 179 -3.20 -28.04 1.14
CA GLN A 179 -2.58 -27.53 -0.09
C GLN A 179 -2.35 -26.02 -0.05
N ALA A 180 -3.30 -25.24 0.50
CA ALA A 180 -3.18 -23.80 0.64
C ALA A 180 -2.02 -23.38 1.58
N VAL A 181 -1.78 -24.14 2.65
CA VAL A 181 -0.72 -23.89 3.65
C VAL A 181 0.67 -24.33 3.16
N ASP A 182 0.72 -25.47 2.46
CA ASP A 182 1.95 -26.17 2.07
C ASP A 182 2.54 -25.71 0.73
N THR A 183 1.75 -25.04 -0.12
CA THR A 183 2.21 -24.56 -1.44
C THR A 183 2.48 -23.05 -1.42
N PRO A 184 3.65 -22.60 -0.92
CA PRO A 184 4.00 -21.19 -0.95
C PRO A 184 4.18 -20.75 -2.41
N THR A 185 3.32 -19.87 -2.89
CA THR A 185 3.42 -19.25 -4.23
C THR A 185 4.57 -18.23 -4.23
N GLY A 186 5.81 -18.72 -4.18
CA GLY A 186 7.01 -17.89 -4.03
C GLY A 186 7.64 -17.43 -5.34
N SER A 187 7.33 -18.05 -6.48
CA SER A 187 8.05 -17.82 -7.76
C SER A 187 7.23 -17.17 -8.88
N THR A 188 5.90 -17.08 -8.77
CA THR A 188 5.05 -16.73 -9.93
C THR A 188 5.05 -15.24 -10.30
N PHE A 189 5.53 -14.35 -9.43
CA PHE A 189 5.53 -12.91 -9.72
C PHE A 189 6.71 -12.42 -10.60
N LYS A 190 7.59 -13.33 -11.04
CA LYS A 190 8.70 -12.99 -11.96
C LYS A 190 8.28 -12.81 -13.43
N SER A 191 7.02 -13.06 -13.80
CA SER A 191 6.60 -13.09 -15.22
C SER A 191 5.83 -11.86 -15.70
N VAL A 192 5.61 -10.83 -14.86
CA VAL A 192 4.86 -9.64 -15.26
C VAL A 192 5.62 -8.39 -14.80
N ALA A 193 6.76 -8.15 -15.43
CA ALA A 193 7.48 -6.88 -15.39
C ALA A 193 8.12 -6.65 -16.77
#